data_AF-D4BSK3-F1
#
_entry.id   AF-D4BSK3-F1
#
_cell.length_a   1.000
_cell.length_b   1.000
_cell.length_c   1.000
_cell.angle_alpha   90.00
_cell.angle_beta   90.00
_cell.angle_gamma   90.00
#
_symmetry.space_group_name_H-M   'P 1'
#
loop_
_entity.id
_entity.type
_entity.pdbx_description
1 polymer ?
#
loop_
_entity_poly.entity_id
_entity_poly.type
_entity_poly.pdbx_seq_one_letter_code
_entity_poly.pdbx_strand_id
1 'polypeptide(L)'
;MGNVATEFQVQGLELDWACVSWDGDLRYTSEGWRTYSFIGNKWQNIHKEDRKKYLINAYRVLLTRARQGMVIVIPEGNPEDHTRQPQFYDSTFNYLKGIGFNIL
;
A
#
# COMPACT_ATOMS: atom_id res chain seq x y z
N MET A 1 11.64 -4.67 19.91
CA MET A 1 11.37 -6.10 19.64
C MET A 1 9.95 -6.19 19.11
N GLY A 2 9.78 -6.02 17.80
CA GLY A 2 8.45 -5.95 17.18
C GLY A 2 7.99 -7.34 16.76
N ASN A 3 6.91 -7.83 17.34
CA ASN A 3 6.26 -9.04 16.84
C ASN A 3 5.63 -8.70 15.48
N VAL A 4 6.24 -9.20 14.40
CA VAL A 4 5.63 -9.21 13.09
C VAL A 4 4.60 -10.32 13.09
N ALA A 5 3.32 -9.94 13.21
CA ALA A 5 2.22 -10.87 13.06
C ALA A 5 1.95 -11.09 11.57
N THR A 6 1.93 -12.34 11.11
CA THR A 6 1.58 -12.66 9.72
C THR A 6 0.08 -12.46 9.47
N GLU A 7 -0.35 -12.42 8.19
CA GLU A 7 -1.76 -12.29 7.78
C GLU A 7 -2.69 -13.31 8.48
N PHE A 8 -2.14 -14.46 8.89
CA PHE A 8 -2.85 -15.51 9.63
C PHE A 8 -2.99 -15.26 11.14
N GLN A 9 -2.10 -14.47 11.77
CA GLN A 9 -2.16 -14.16 13.21
C GLN A 9 -3.12 -13.01 13.52
N VAL A 10 -3.46 -12.17 12.53
CA VAL A 10 -4.43 -11.07 12.67
C VAL A 10 -5.87 -11.46 12.34
N GLN A 11 -6.12 -12.73 12.01
CA GLN A 11 -7.46 -13.24 11.73
C GLN A 11 -8.23 -13.46 13.05
N GLY A 12 -8.77 -12.37 13.60
CA GLY A 12 -9.52 -12.35 14.87
C GLY A 12 -9.07 -11.24 15.84
N LEU A 13 -7.99 -10.52 15.52
CA LEU A 13 -7.57 -9.33 16.25
C LEU A 13 -8.25 -8.10 15.66
N GLU A 14 -9.17 -7.51 16.41
CA GLU A 14 -9.55 -6.13 16.18
C GLU A 14 -8.43 -5.23 16.70
N LEU A 15 -7.82 -4.41 15.83
CA LEU A 15 -6.82 -3.45 16.23
C LEU A 15 -7.50 -2.10 16.48
N ASP A 16 -7.31 -1.52 17.66
CA ASP A 16 -7.82 -0.18 17.95
C ASP A 16 -7.26 0.84 16.96
N TRP A 17 -5.96 0.77 16.69
CA TRP A 17 -5.27 1.58 15.71
C TRP A 17 -4.41 0.71 14.79
N ALA A 18 -4.38 1.04 13.50
CA ALA A 18 -3.49 0.39 12.54
C ALA A 18 -2.62 1.40 11.80
N CYS A 19 -1.39 1.00 11.49
CA CYS A 19 -0.50 1.71 10.59
C CYS A 19 -0.29 0.87 9.33
N VAL A 20 -0.62 1.41 8.16
CA VAL A 20 -0.44 0.76 6.87
C VAL A 20 0.64 1.49 6.10
N SER A 21 1.76 0.82 5.84
CA SER A 21 2.77 1.31 4.90
C SER A 21 2.32 0.96 3.48
N TRP A 22 2.04 1.97 2.67
CA TRP A 22 1.54 1.83 1.32
C TRP A 22 2.70 1.94 0.33
N ASP A 23 3.07 0.83 -0.32
CA ASP A 23 4.23 0.78 -1.20
C ASP A 23 3.85 0.87 -2.70
N GLY A 24 4.86 0.87 -3.58
CA GLY A 24 4.71 1.00 -5.03
C GLY A 24 4.08 -0.20 -5.74
N ASP A 25 3.72 -1.27 -5.01
CA ASP A 25 3.11 -2.49 -5.54
C ASP A 25 1.63 -2.29 -5.92
N LEU A 26 0.90 -1.47 -5.17
CA LEU A 26 -0.45 -1.01 -5.51
C LEU A 26 -0.45 0.51 -5.57
N ARG A 27 -0.28 1.11 -6.75
CA ARG A 27 -0.17 2.58 -6.87
C ARG A 27 -1.22 3.17 -7.78
N TYR A 28 -1.66 4.39 -7.45
CA TYR A 28 -2.64 5.12 -8.24
C TYR A 28 -2.00 5.79 -9.44
N THR A 29 -2.67 5.78 -10.59
CA THR A 29 -2.24 6.43 -11.83
C THR A 29 -3.42 7.19 -12.45
N SER A 30 -3.17 7.98 -13.50
CA SER A 30 -4.24 8.65 -14.26
C SER A 30 -5.29 7.68 -14.83
N GLU A 31 -4.91 6.42 -15.05
CA GLU A 31 -5.78 5.35 -15.54
C GLU A 31 -6.34 4.47 -14.39
N GLY A 32 -6.22 4.93 -13.14
CA GLY A 32 -6.66 4.23 -11.94
C GLY A 32 -5.57 3.40 -11.26
N TRP A 33 -5.99 2.47 -10.39
CA TRP A 33 -5.10 1.62 -9.60
C TRP A 33 -4.35 0.61 -10.47
N ARG A 34 -3.03 0.53 -10.30
CA ARG A 34 -2.13 -0.40 -11.00
C ARG A 34 -1.41 -1.30 -10.01
N THR A 35 -1.12 -2.52 -10.47
CA THR A 35 -0.53 -3.59 -9.65
C THR A 35 0.81 -4.01 -10.19
N TYR A 36 1.81 -4.05 -9.32
CA TYR A 36 3.19 -4.35 -9.64
C TYR A 36 3.76 -5.37 -8.68
N SER A 37 4.73 -6.13 -9.16
CA SER A 37 5.57 -7.01 -8.35
C SER A 37 7.01 -6.53 -8.47
N PHE A 38 7.70 -6.41 -7.34
CA PHE A 38 9.11 -6.10 -7.31
C PHE A 38 9.93 -7.39 -7.49
N ILE A 39 10.63 -7.51 -8.61
CA ILE A 39 11.41 -8.70 -8.97
C ILE A 39 12.84 -8.27 -9.30
N GLY A 40 13.80 -8.78 -8.53
CA GLY A 40 15.20 -8.36 -8.61
C GLY A 40 15.34 -6.90 -8.18
N ASN A 41 15.53 -6.00 -9.15
CA ASN A 41 15.66 -4.57 -8.95
C ASN A 41 14.67 -3.75 -9.79
N LYS A 42 13.53 -4.34 -10.19
CA LYS A 42 12.55 -3.67 -11.07
C LYS A 42 11.12 -3.99 -10.66
N TRP A 43 10.26 -3.01 -10.84
CA TRP A 43 8.82 -3.18 -10.81
C TRP A 43 8.33 -3.76 -12.14
N GLN A 44 7.54 -4.82 -12.07
CA GLN A 44 6.91 -5.45 -13.23
C GLN A 44 5.39 -5.49 -13.05
N ASN A 45 4.63 -5.25 -14.12
CA ASN A 45 3.18 -5.34 -14.05
C ASN A 45 2.73 -6.76 -13.70
N ILE A 46 1.80 -6.88 -12.76
CA ILE A 46 1.16 -8.18 -12.50
C ILE A 46 0.14 -8.42 -13.61
N HIS A 47 0.37 -9.42 -14.46
CA HIS A 47 -0.58 -9.77 -15.54
C HIS A 47 -1.60 -10.84 -15.14
N LYS A 48 -1.26 -11.73 -14.20
CA LYS A 48 -2.17 -12.78 -13.72
C LYS A 48 -3.27 -12.16 -12.87
N GLU A 49 -4.52 -12.24 -13.32
CA GLU A 49 -5.68 -11.65 -12.64
C GLU A 49 -5.83 -12.10 -11.18
N ASP A 50 -5.60 -13.37 -10.87
CA ASP A 50 -5.70 -13.86 -9.49
C ASP A 50 -4.66 -13.21 -8.56
N ARG A 51 -3.46 -12.93 -9.07
CA ARG A 51 -2.43 -12.21 -8.30
C ARG A 51 -2.80 -10.74 -8.09
N LYS A 52 -3.42 -10.10 -9.09
CA LYS A 52 -3.95 -8.73 -8.92
C LYS A 52 -5.03 -8.70 -7.84
N LYS A 53 -5.98 -9.63 -7.91
CA LYS A 53 -7.08 -9.75 -6.94
C LYS A 53 -6.54 -10.01 -5.53
N TYR A 54 -5.58 -10.90 -5.39
CA TYR A 54 -4.93 -11.19 -4.11
C TYR A 54 -4.31 -9.92 -3.50
N LEU A 55 -3.51 -9.18 -4.28
CA LEU A 55 -2.89 -7.93 -3.82
C LEU A 55 -3.94 -6.88 -3.40
N ILE A 56 -4.94 -6.63 -4.25
CA ILE A 56 -6.01 -5.67 -3.94
C ILE A 56 -6.78 -6.08 -2.68
N ASN A 57 -7.05 -7.38 -2.51
CA ASN A 57 -7.77 -7.87 -1.34
C ASN A 57 -6.93 -7.75 -0.07
N ALA A 58 -5.61 -7.95 -0.13
CA ALA A 58 -4.73 -7.70 1.00
C ALA A 58 -4.85 -6.24 1.48
N TYR A 59 -4.81 -5.27 0.57
CA TYR A 59 -5.04 -3.86 0.90
C TYR A 59 -6.45 -3.60 1.45
N ARG A 60 -7.51 -4.16 0.84
CA ARG A 60 -8.89 -4.03 1.37
C ARG A 60 -9.03 -4.58 2.79
N VAL A 61 -8.37 -5.69 3.08
CA VAL A 61 -8.36 -6.29 4.41
C VAL A 61 -7.64 -5.34 5.37
N LEU A 62 -6.42 -4.90 5.06
CA LEU A 62 -5.66 -3.98 5.91
C LEU A 62 -6.44 -2.69 6.20
N LEU A 63 -7.04 -2.09 5.18
CA LEU A 63 -7.80 -0.84 5.27
C LEU A 63 -9.09 -0.96 6.11
N THR A 64 -9.55 -2.17 6.41
CA THR A 64 -10.75 -2.42 7.22
C THR A 64 -10.45 -3.00 8.60
N ARG A 65 -9.16 -3.18 8.98
CA ARG A 65 -8.79 -3.75 10.29
C ARG A 65 -8.86 -2.80 11.49
N ALA A 66 -8.77 -1.50 11.27
CA ALA A 66 -8.73 -0.52 12.36
C ALA A 66 -10.14 -0.15 12.87
N ARG A 67 -10.32 -0.14 14.19
CA ARG A 67 -11.60 0.26 14.82
C ARG A 67 -11.71 1.75 15.15
N GLN A 68 -10.66 2.33 15.73
CA GLN A 68 -10.68 3.71 16.21
C GLN A 68 -10.05 4.67 15.20
N GLY A 69 -9.00 4.22 14.51
CA GLY A 69 -8.34 5.05 13.50
C GLY A 69 -7.20 4.35 12.78
N MET A 70 -6.82 4.91 11.63
CA MET A 70 -5.76 4.37 10.79
C MET A 70 -4.81 5.48 10.38
N VAL A 71 -3.52 5.16 10.40
CA VAL A 71 -2.48 5.98 9.75
C VAL A 71 -2.03 5.25 8.50
N ILE A 72 -2.06 5.93 7.37
CA ILE A 72 -1.48 5.44 6.12
C ILE A 72 -0.18 6.19 5.89
N VAL A 73 0.91 5.44 5.77
CA VAL A 73 2.24 5.98 5.50
C VAL A 73 2.55 5.72 4.04
N ILE A 74 2.76 6.77 3.26
CA ILE A 74 3.28 6.68 1.90
C ILE A 74 4.74 7.14 1.95
N PRO A 75 5.71 6.27 1.59
CA PRO A 75 7.12 6.65 1.58
C PRO A 75 7.38 7.80 0.62
N GLU A 76 8.28 8.69 0.99
CA GLU A 76 8.90 9.58 0.00
C GLU A 76 9.73 8.75 -0.98
N GLY A 77 9.57 9.05 -2.26
CA GLY A 77 10.44 8.48 -3.28
C GLY A 77 11.81 9.14 -3.28
N ASN A 78 12.77 8.46 -3.89
CA ASN A 78 14.13 8.92 -4.07
C ASN A 78 14.46 8.95 -5.58
N PRO A 79 14.68 10.14 -6.18
CA PRO A 79 15.04 10.26 -7.60
C PRO A 79 16.29 9.48 -8.00
N GLU A 80 17.24 9.31 -7.07
CA GLU A 80 18.49 8.57 -7.28
C GLU A 80 18.30 7.05 -7.16
N ASP A 81 17.16 6.59 -6.67
CA ASP A 81 16.81 5.17 -6.54
C ASP A 81 15.69 4.81 -7.52
N HIS A 82 16.07 4.16 -8.62
CA HIS A 82 15.13 3.71 -9.65
C HIS A 82 14.07 2.71 -9.14
N THR A 83 14.28 2.08 -7.98
CA THR A 83 13.30 1.18 -7.36
C THR A 83 12.26 1.94 -6.53
N ARG A 84 12.54 3.21 -6.19
CA ARG A 84 11.71 4.05 -5.32
C ARG A 84 11.45 5.44 -5.92
N GLN A 85 11.27 5.54 -7.24
CA GLN A 85 11.07 6.83 -7.88
C GLN A 85 9.85 7.57 -7.29
N PRO A 86 9.89 8.91 -7.11
CA PRO A 86 8.79 9.70 -6.54
C PRO A 86 7.42 9.43 -7.19
N GLN A 87 7.40 9.25 -8.51
CA GLN A 87 6.20 8.92 -9.27
C GLN A 87 5.48 7.62 -8.84
N PHE A 88 6.15 6.73 -8.10
CA PHE A 88 5.52 5.52 -7.55
C PHE A 88 4.63 5.82 -6.33
N TYR A 89 4.86 6.95 -5.67
CA TYR A 89 4.26 7.30 -4.38
C TYR A 89 3.42 8.59 -4.46
N ASP A 90 3.91 9.62 -5.14
CA ASP A 90 3.29 10.95 -5.17
C ASP A 90 1.85 10.94 -5.67
N SER A 91 1.57 10.17 -6.71
CA SER A 91 0.21 10.05 -7.28
C SER A 91 -0.76 9.42 -6.27
N THR A 92 -0.33 8.37 -5.56
CA THR A 92 -1.13 7.74 -4.50
C THR A 92 -1.34 8.69 -3.33
N PHE A 93 -0.31 9.42 -2.92
CA PHE A 93 -0.40 10.41 -1.85
C PHE A 93 -1.39 11.53 -2.18
N ASN A 94 -1.26 12.11 -3.37
CA ASN A 94 -2.16 13.16 -3.85
C ASN A 94 -3.59 12.64 -4.01
N TYR A 95 -3.78 11.40 -4.43
CA TYR A 95 -5.10 10.78 -4.49
C TYR A 95 -5.74 10.65 -3.10
N LEU A 96 -5.04 10.08 -2.12
CA LEU A 96 -5.56 9.92 -0.76
C LEU A 96 -5.86 11.28 -0.11
N LYS A 97 -4.96 12.25 -0.26
CA LYS A 97 -5.18 13.64 0.16
C LYS A 97 -6.45 14.22 -0.48
N GLY A 98 -6.60 14.03 -1.80
CA GLY A 98 -7.73 14.55 -2.57
C GLY A 98 -9.09 13.98 -2.17
N ILE A 99 -9.13 12.75 -1.63
CA ILE A 99 -10.38 12.13 -1.14
C ILE A 99 -10.64 12.37 0.35
N GLY A 100 -9.87 13.25 1.01
CA GLY A 100 -10.16 13.72 2.36
C GLY A 100 -9.32 13.11 3.49
N PHE A 101 -8.21 12.43 3.18
CA PHE A 101 -7.24 12.08 4.23
C PHE A 101 -6.51 13.33 4.73
N ASN A 102 -6.44 13.46 6.06
CA ASN A 102 -5.65 14.50 6.70
C ASN A 102 -4.16 14.15 6.67
N ILE A 103 -3.31 15.15 6.45
CA ILE A 103 -1.86 15.02 6.54
C ILE A 103 -1.47 15.28 8.01
N LEU A 104 -0.70 14.36 8.58
CA LEU A 104 -0.14 14.45 9.94
C LEU A 104 1.22 15.15 9.93
#